data_AF-A0A9Q3W8B6-F1
#
_entry.id   AF-A0A9Q3W8B6-F1
#
_cell.length_a   1.000
_cell.length_b   1.000
_cell.length_c   1.000
_cell.angle_alpha   90.00
_cell.angle_beta   90.00
_cell.angle_gamma   90.00
#
_symmetry.space_group_name_H-M   'P 1'
#
loop_
_entity.id
_entity.type
_entity.pdbx_description
1 polymer ?
#
loop_
_entity_poly.entity_id
_entity_poly.type
_entity_poly.pdbx_seq_one_letter_code
_entity_poly.pdbx_strand_id
1 'polypeptide(L)'
;MDLAASLETYRARHFSYEGATAGGLVGDAYYNVQVATSNDHQSYLITATPRSGAGMAGDGNLKLNSEGQTCWVKGGDCTPSATSSWER
;
A
#
# COMPACT_ATOMS: atom_id res chain seq x y z
N MET A 1 -3.63 -6.45 7.18
CA MET A 1 -3.66 -5.25 8.04
C MET A 1 -2.35 -5.09 8.83
N ASP A 2 -1.56 -6.15 9.04
CA ASP A 2 -0.27 -6.09 9.75
C ASP A 2 0.78 -5.12 9.18
N LEU A 3 0.83 -4.92 7.85
CA LEU A 3 1.84 -4.04 7.25
C LEU A 3 1.66 -2.58 7.68
N ALA A 4 0.45 -2.04 7.59
CA ALA A 4 0.18 -0.66 8.02
C ALA A 4 0.49 -0.47 9.52
N ALA A 5 0.07 -1.42 10.36
CA ALA A 5 0.40 -1.39 11.79
C ALA A 5 1.91 -1.43 12.07
N SER A 6 2.66 -2.19 11.27
CA SER A 6 4.13 -2.24 11.37
C SER A 6 4.79 -0.92 10.96
N LEU A 7 4.24 -0.23 9.95
CA LEU A 7 4.71 1.10 9.52
C LEU A 7 4.46 2.15 10.60
N GLU A 8 3.26 2.18 11.19
CA GLU A 8 2.97 3.10 12.30
C GLU A 8 3.90 2.87 13.50
N THR A 9 4.20 1.60 13.80
CA THR A 9 5.17 1.24 14.86
C THR A 9 6.59 1.69 14.50
N TYR A 10 7.00 1.56 13.24
CA TYR A 10 8.29 2.05 12.76
C TYR A 10 8.40 3.56 12.92
N ARG A 11 7.40 4.33 12.47
CA ARG A 11 7.36 5.78 12.68
C ARG A 11 7.36 6.16 14.15
N ALA A 12 6.66 5.44 15.02
CA ALA A 12 6.68 5.73 16.46
C ALA A 12 8.08 5.59 17.09
N ARG A 13 8.96 4.76 16.51
CA ARG A 13 10.35 4.55 16.98
C ARG A 13 11.35 5.48 16.28
N HIS A 14 11.15 5.76 14.99
CA HIS A 14 12.09 6.48 14.14
C HIS A 14 11.66 7.92 13.83
N PHE A 15 10.47 8.33 14.27
CA PHE A 15 9.82 9.61 13.96
C PHE A 15 9.66 9.92 12.46
N SER A 16 9.94 8.94 11.60
CA SER A 16 10.04 9.05 10.15
C SER A 16 9.76 7.68 9.53
N TYR A 17 9.30 7.67 8.27
CA TYR A 17 9.17 6.46 7.44
C TYR A 17 10.43 6.17 6.61
N GLU A 18 11.50 6.95 6.75
CA GLU A 18 12.74 6.75 6.00
C GLU A 18 13.25 5.31 6.14
N GLY A 19 13.44 4.62 5.01
CA GLY A 19 13.89 3.22 4.98
C GLY A 19 12.81 2.17 5.24
N ALA A 20 11.54 2.58 5.39
CA ALA A 20 10.43 1.65 5.52
C ALA A 20 10.23 0.83 4.23
N THR A 21 10.08 -0.49 4.37
CA THR A 21 9.87 -1.41 3.25
C THR A 21 8.64 -2.29 3.49
N ALA A 22 8.09 -2.88 2.42
CA ALA A 22 6.93 -3.76 2.51
C ALA A 22 7.20 -5.11 3.24
N GLY A 23 8.44 -5.37 3.67
CA GLY A 23 8.82 -6.59 4.38
C GLY A 23 8.52 -7.87 3.58
N GLY A 24 8.11 -8.94 4.27
CA GLY A 24 7.82 -10.25 3.66
C GLY A 24 6.66 -10.28 2.65
N LEU A 25 5.93 -9.17 2.46
CA LEU A 25 4.80 -9.07 1.53
C LEU A 25 5.22 -8.82 0.07
N VAL A 26 6.50 -8.52 -0.17
CA VAL A 26 7.06 -8.39 -1.54
C VAL A 26 7.06 -9.74 -2.27
N GLY A 27 6.99 -10.86 -1.53
CA GLY A 27 7.07 -12.22 -2.07
C GLY A 27 5.74 -12.93 -2.33
N ASP A 28 4.60 -12.24 -2.19
CA ASP A 28 3.29 -12.91 -2.31
C ASP A 28 3.04 -13.46 -3.72
N ALA A 29 2.31 -14.58 -3.80
CA ALA A 29 2.04 -15.27 -5.05
C ALA A 29 1.04 -14.50 -5.94
N TYR A 30 0.19 -13.67 -5.33
CA TYR A 30 -0.93 -13.00 -6.00
C TYR A 30 -0.71 -11.51 -6.21
N TYR A 31 -0.01 -10.84 -5.27
CA TYR A 31 0.26 -9.40 -5.36
C TYR A 31 1.75 -9.09 -5.22
N ASN A 32 2.21 -8.10 -5.97
CA ASN A 32 3.46 -7.41 -5.72
C ASN A 32 3.18 -6.18 -4.86
N VAL A 33 3.71 -6.15 -3.63
CA VAL A 33 3.50 -5.04 -2.69
C VAL A 33 4.72 -4.14 -2.66
N GLN A 34 4.50 -2.86 -2.90
CA GLN A 34 5.52 -1.81 -2.82
C GLN A 34 5.11 -0.76 -1.79
N VAL A 35 6.08 -0.30 -0.99
CA VAL A 35 5.93 0.85 -0.10
C VAL A 35 6.76 1.99 -0.67
N ALA A 36 6.13 3.13 -0.91
CA ALA A 36 6.78 4.38 -1.27
C ALA A 36 6.57 5.40 -0.15
N THR A 37 7.62 6.13 0.20
CA THR A 37 7.55 7.21 1.20
C THR A 37 7.64 8.56 0.50
N SER A 38 7.01 9.58 1.07
CA SER A 38 7.15 10.95 0.57
C SER A 38 8.57 11.49 0.80
N ASN A 39 8.95 12.55 0.09
CA ASN A 39 10.29 13.15 0.17
C ASN A 39 10.65 13.69 1.56
N ASP A 40 9.65 14.08 2.35
CA ASP A 40 9.77 14.50 3.74
C ASP A 40 9.69 13.32 4.72
N HIS A 41 9.52 12.09 4.21
CA HIS A 41 9.40 10.85 4.96
C HIS A 41 8.31 10.85 6.06
N GLN A 42 7.34 11.75 5.95
CA GLN A 42 6.25 11.86 6.93
C GLN A 42 4.99 11.11 6.52
N SER A 43 4.92 10.66 5.28
CA SER A 43 3.81 9.86 4.74
C SER A 43 4.32 8.66 3.94
N TYR A 44 3.46 7.67 3.80
CA TYR A 44 3.70 6.52 2.93
C TYR A 44 2.48 6.23 2.05
N LEU A 45 2.76 5.56 0.94
CA LEU A 45 1.81 4.96 0.04
C LEU A 45 2.19 3.49 -0.17
N ILE A 46 1.32 2.59 0.25
CA ILE A 46 1.39 1.17 -0.06
C ILE A 46 0.62 0.95 -1.35
N THR A 47 1.25 0.28 -2.31
CA THR A 47 0.63 -0.15 -3.56
C THR A 47 0.78 -1.66 -3.69
N ALA A 48 -0.33 -2.37 -3.78
CA ALA A 48 -0.36 -3.79 -4.12
C ALA A 48 -0.88 -3.95 -5.55
N THR A 49 -0.01 -4.39 -6.44
CA THR A 49 -0.32 -4.62 -7.85
C THR A 49 -0.49 -6.12 -8.08
N PRO A 50 -1.60 -6.57 -8.70
CA PRO A 50 -1.80 -7.99 -8.98
C PRO A 50 -0.70 -8.52 -9.90
N ARG A 51 -0.21 -9.72 -9.60
CA ARG A 51 0.80 -10.38 -10.45
C ARG A 51 0.13 -10.90 -11.72
N SER A 52 0.75 -10.60 -12.88
CA SER A 52 0.27 -11.13 -14.16
C SER A 52 0.30 -12.66 -14.15
N GLY A 53 -0.80 -13.30 -14.54
CA GLY A 53 -0.97 -14.76 -14.53
C GLY A 53 -1.40 -15.39 -13.19
N ALA A 54 -1.51 -14.61 -12.11
CA ALA A 54 -2.15 -15.06 -10.87
C ALA A 54 -3.68 -14.94 -10.96
N GLY A 55 -4.42 -15.61 -10.07
CA GLY A 55 -5.90 -15.58 -10.07
C GLY A 55 -6.53 -14.19 -9.90
N MET A 56 -5.74 -13.20 -9.48
CA MET A 56 -6.14 -11.79 -9.30
C MET A 56 -5.69 -10.89 -10.47
N ALA A 57 -5.15 -11.47 -11.54
CA ALA A 57 -4.83 -10.73 -12.76
C ALA A 57 -6.11 -10.08 -13.32
N GLY A 58 -6.17 -8.75 -13.27
CA GLY A 58 -7.34 -7.96 -13.70
C GLY A 58 -8.15 -7.34 -12.57
N ASP A 59 -7.86 -7.65 -11.29
CA ASP A 59 -8.53 -7.01 -10.16
C ASP A 59 -8.06 -5.58 -9.91
N GLY A 60 -7.01 -5.10 -10.59
CA GLY A 60 -6.53 -3.73 -10.47
C GLY A 60 -5.73 -3.48 -9.18
N ASN A 61 -5.21 -2.25 -9.04
CA ASN A 61 -4.28 -1.92 -7.96
C ASN A 61 -5.01 -1.61 -6.65
N LEU A 62 -4.50 -2.15 -5.55
CA LEU A 62 -4.91 -1.73 -4.21
C LEU A 62 -3.91 -0.71 -3.68
N LYS A 63 -4.40 0.41 -3.16
CA LYS A 63 -3.56 1.43 -2.55
C LYS A 63 -4.05 1.82 -1.15
N LEU A 64 -3.11 2.08 -0.25
CA LEU A 64 -3.35 2.53 1.11
C LEU A 64 -2.32 3.62 1.48
N ASN A 65 -2.76 4.75 2.02
CA ASN A 65 -1.85 5.78 2.52
C ASN A 65 -1.75 5.81 4.05
N SER A 66 -0.82 6.62 4.57
CA SER A 66 -0.60 6.82 6.01
C SER A 66 -1.76 7.47 6.76
N GLU A 67 -2.77 8.00 6.06
CA GLU A 67 -4.00 8.53 6.66
C GLU A 67 -5.08 7.45 6.80
N GLY A 68 -4.79 6.21 6.43
CA GLY A 68 -5.75 5.11 6.43
C GLY A 68 -6.72 5.15 5.24
N GLN A 69 -6.50 6.03 4.26
CA GLN A 69 -7.32 6.12 3.06
C GLN A 69 -6.94 4.99 2.11
N THR A 70 -7.95 4.31 1.61
CA THR A 70 -7.80 3.13 0.76
C THR A 70 -8.48 3.36 -0.56
N CYS A 71 -7.86 2.88 -1.62
CA CYS A 71 -8.44 2.95 -2.95
C CYS A 71 -8.22 1.64 -3.69
N TRP A 72 -9.27 1.17 -4.35
CA TRP A 72 -9.22 0.00 -5.22
C TRP A 72 -10.17 0.22 -6.39
N VAL A 73 -9.68 -0.02 -7.61
CA VAL A 73 -10.49 0.06 -8.84
C VAL A 73 -10.21 -1.18 -9.67
N LYS A 74 -11.27 -1.94 -9.96
CA LYS A 74 -11.17 -3.16 -10.76
C LYS A 74 -10.61 -2.84 -12.15
N GLY A 75 -9.54 -3.52 -12.53
CA GLY A 75 -8.90 -3.37 -13.84
C GLY A 75 -8.28 -1.98 -14.10
N GLY A 76 -8.14 -1.15 -13.06
CA GLY A 76 -7.67 0.22 -13.17
C GLY A 76 -6.68 0.61 -12.09
N ASP A 77 -6.26 1.87 -12.15
CA ASP A 77 -5.44 2.51 -11.14
C ASP A 77 -6.22 3.64 -10.49
N CYS A 78 -5.93 3.92 -9.23
CA CYS A 78 -6.63 4.95 -8.48
C CYS A 78 -5.72 5.58 -7.42
N THR A 79 -6.14 6.70 -6.86
CA THR A 79 -5.35 7.45 -5.87
C THR A 79 -6.15 7.57 -4.58
N PRO A 80 -5.60 7.13 -3.43
CA PRO A 80 -6.24 7.35 -2.14
C PRO A 80 -6.47 8.83 -1.87
N SER A 81 -7.69 9.16 -1.45
CA SER A 81 -8.11 10.48 -1.02
C SER A 81 -9.05 10.32 0.18
N ALA A 82 -9.33 11.42 0.88
CA ALA A 82 -10.24 11.41 2.04
C ALA A 82 -11.66 10.89 1.72
N THR A 83 -12.05 10.87 0.44
CA THR A 83 -13.34 10.35 -0.02
C THR A 83 -13.25 8.98 -0.68
N SER A 84 -12.07 8.50 -1.05
CA SER A 84 -11.92 7.15 -1.60
C SER A 84 -12.04 6.14 -0.46
N SER A 85 -13.08 5.32 -0.52
CA SER A 85 -13.20 4.12 0.30
C SER A 85 -13.04 2.90 -0.60
N TRP A 86 -13.03 1.69 -0.03
CA TRP A 86 -13.16 0.45 -0.81
C TRP A 86 -14.53 0.46 -1.50
N GLU A 87 -14.66 1.19 -2.60
CA GLU A 87 -15.91 1.25 -3.34
C GLU A 87 -16.15 -0.14 -3.94
N ARG A 88 -17.21 -0.74 -3.41
CA ARG A 88 -17.63 -2.13 -3.59
C ARG A 88 -18.21 -2.38 -4.96
#